data_AF-A0A6P3BTE9-F1
#
_entry.id   AF-A0A6P3BTE9-F1
#
_cell.length_a   1.000
_cell.length_b   1.000
_cell.length_c   1.000
_cell.angle_alpha   90.00
_cell.angle_beta   90.00
_cell.angle_gamma   90.00
#
_symmetry.space_group_name_H-M   'P 1'
#
loop_
_entity.id
_entity.type
_entity.pdbx_description
1 polymer ?
#
loop_
_entity_poly.entity_id
_entity_poly.type
_entity_poly.pdbx_seq_one_letter_code
_entity_poly.pdbx_strand_id
1 'polypeptide(L)'
;MRTPLFCLLLLASLSARAGTACDALLGDYAPAAGKPATLRVEKVGGEIVLRVRDAGQWSVETAPTHEAELETDGPDKAPPGTCVLDVPGGELIKLPIGAPYQVTSIAGKNFETKHSTTGVVMLAIQGFQVNGMELYPVARSGDSPPEPVKAVAGREIAGAGPCPGHRPPDMSQADFDALPEAAHTYFADLDPVRQRAFVCGQTLDEIVGDGLMSNDDKEIDTMWRRLGMLLRAHQVPRDELGRDDRWRVAGQLLRQIRPDAGAQASPDRARRQALVLDALVPSLPPPDTLRDGREEHASDLIAEIVKLPEPEALAALGKLQARGVLRWQLHDNNPYRLADVALPDALNPPVAASVFVLLAKEANPDVLHDDALLDGEVTARRVDGVQRLLDAGVKPSAKVLADAADTPEILRLLKASTAR
;
A
#
# COMPACT_ATOMS: atom_id res chain seq x y z
N MET A 1 -70.50 34.87 29.27
CA MET A 1 -69.96 34.01 28.19
C MET A 1 -68.51 34.45 27.99
N ARG A 2 -67.51 33.80 28.61
CA ARG A 2 -66.73 32.61 28.15
C ARG A 2 -65.99 32.85 26.81
N THR A 3 -64.69 33.11 26.96
CA THR A 3 -63.50 32.99 26.06
C THR A 3 -63.35 31.59 25.43
N PRO A 4 -62.39 31.28 24.52
CA PRO A 4 -61.20 32.04 23.99
C PRO A 4 -61.06 31.98 22.44
N LEU A 5 -60.23 32.78 21.72
CA LEU A 5 -58.75 32.87 21.63
C LEU A 5 -58.02 31.52 21.39
N PHE A 6 -56.97 31.54 20.55
CA PHE A 6 -56.03 30.46 20.16
C PHE A 6 -56.44 29.51 19.01
N CYS A 7 -55.88 29.77 17.81
CA CYS A 7 -55.28 28.74 16.94
C CYS A 7 -54.59 29.42 15.74
N LEU A 8 -53.52 30.16 16.05
CA LEU A 8 -52.53 30.65 15.08
C LEU A 8 -51.18 30.23 15.67
N LEU A 9 -50.72 29.03 15.31
CA LEU A 9 -49.36 28.47 15.46
C LEU A 9 -49.43 26.93 15.29
N LEU A 10 -48.41 26.35 14.65
CA LEU A 10 -48.15 24.91 14.45
C LEU A 10 -48.66 24.26 13.15
N LEU A 11 -48.34 24.88 12.01
CA LEU A 11 -47.84 24.09 10.87
C LEU A 11 -46.32 24.16 10.92
N ALA A 12 -45.75 23.46 11.91
CA ALA A 12 -44.36 23.07 11.87
C ALA A 12 -44.24 22.13 10.66
N SER A 13 -43.63 22.64 9.59
CA SER A 13 -43.14 21.87 8.48
C SER A 13 -42.15 20.86 9.07
N LEU A 14 -42.62 19.67 9.42
CA LEU A 14 -41.76 18.50 9.51
C LEU A 14 -41.29 18.24 8.09
N SER A 15 -40.24 18.95 7.69
CA SER A 15 -39.30 18.46 6.69
C SER A 15 -38.66 17.21 7.29
N ALA A 16 -39.40 16.11 7.32
CA ALA A 16 -38.81 14.79 7.34
C ALA A 16 -37.92 14.74 6.10
N ARG A 17 -36.60 14.93 6.30
CA ARG A 17 -35.62 14.57 5.29
C ARG A 17 -35.95 13.12 4.93
N ALA A 18 -36.47 12.91 3.72
CA ALA A 18 -36.74 11.58 3.22
C ALA A 18 -35.42 10.80 3.32
N GLY A 19 -35.38 9.79 4.18
CA GLY A 19 -34.27 8.84 4.20
C GLY A 19 -34.14 8.23 2.80
N THR A 20 -32.91 8.02 2.34
CA THR A 20 -32.71 7.36 1.06
C THR A 20 -33.08 5.88 1.21
N ALA A 21 -33.34 5.18 0.09
CA ALA A 21 -33.68 3.74 0.14
C ALA A 21 -32.57 2.91 0.81
N CYS A 22 -31.34 3.45 0.83
CA CYS A 22 -30.17 2.86 1.45
C CYS A 22 -30.05 3.08 2.96
N ASP A 23 -30.95 3.84 3.58
CA ASP A 23 -31.03 3.91 5.06
C ASP A 23 -31.32 2.54 5.69
N ALA A 24 -31.88 1.60 4.92
CA ALA A 24 -32.08 0.21 5.33
C ALA A 24 -30.78 -0.58 5.53
N LEU A 25 -29.65 -0.08 5.03
CA LEU A 25 -28.32 -0.64 5.27
C LEU A 25 -27.64 -0.06 6.51
N LEU A 26 -28.22 0.91 7.21
CA LEU A 26 -27.62 1.44 8.44
C LEU A 26 -27.64 0.39 9.54
N GLY A 27 -26.48 0.08 10.11
CA GLY A 27 -26.36 -0.91 11.17
C GLY A 27 -24.98 -1.55 11.29
N ASP A 28 -24.89 -2.49 12.23
CA ASP A 28 -23.69 -3.29 12.49
C ASP A 28 -23.87 -4.68 11.86
N TYR A 29 -22.81 -5.18 11.23
CA TYR A 29 -22.82 -6.43 10.49
C TYR A 29 -21.64 -7.33 10.87
N ALA A 30 -21.89 -8.64 10.88
CA ALA A 30 -20.90 -9.68 11.12
C ALA A 30 -20.87 -10.69 9.95
N PRO A 31 -19.71 -11.32 9.66
CA PRO A 31 -19.59 -12.29 8.57
C PRO A 31 -20.24 -13.65 8.89
N ALA A 32 -20.68 -13.86 10.14
CA ALA A 32 -21.37 -15.07 10.56
C ALA A 32 -22.32 -14.78 11.74
N ALA A 33 -23.38 -15.59 11.85
CA ALA A 33 -24.35 -15.49 12.93
C ALA A 33 -23.68 -15.64 14.32
N GLY A 34 -24.06 -14.77 15.25
CA GLY A 34 -23.55 -14.79 16.64
C GLY A 34 -22.08 -14.35 16.79
N LYS A 35 -21.43 -13.86 15.72
CA LYS A 35 -20.10 -13.24 15.81
C LYS A 35 -20.20 -11.74 16.10
N PRO A 36 -19.14 -11.13 16.67
CA PRO A 36 -19.07 -9.67 16.82
C PRO A 36 -19.17 -8.95 15.48
N ALA A 37 -19.73 -7.75 15.49
CA ALA A 37 -19.74 -6.87 14.33
C ALA A 37 -18.30 -6.59 13.86
N THR A 38 -18.09 -6.64 12.55
CA THR A 38 -16.83 -6.27 11.88
C THR A 38 -17.01 -5.11 10.90
N LEU A 39 -18.25 -4.81 10.52
CA LEU A 39 -18.63 -3.70 9.63
C LEU A 39 -19.74 -2.88 10.28
N ARG A 40 -19.69 -1.56 10.09
CA ARG A 40 -20.74 -0.62 10.47
C ARG A 40 -21.02 0.28 9.30
N VAL A 41 -22.29 0.40 8.95
CA VAL A 41 -22.79 1.40 8.01
C VAL A 41 -23.50 2.46 8.83
N GLU A 42 -23.06 3.70 8.71
CA GLU A 42 -23.61 4.80 9.49
C GLU A 42 -23.68 6.09 8.69
N LYS A 43 -24.33 7.11 9.25
CA LYS A 43 -24.35 8.46 8.68
C LYS A 43 -23.35 9.35 9.41
N VAL A 44 -22.42 9.93 8.64
CA VAL A 44 -21.40 10.89 9.11
C VAL A 44 -21.51 12.13 8.23
N GLY A 45 -21.65 13.31 8.80
CA GLY A 45 -21.83 14.55 8.03
C GLY A 45 -23.06 14.59 7.11
N GLY A 46 -24.00 13.64 7.24
CA GLY A 46 -25.16 13.48 6.36
C GLY A 46 -24.97 12.49 5.21
N GLU A 47 -23.77 11.93 5.03
CA GLU A 47 -23.44 10.91 4.03
C GLU A 47 -23.43 9.52 4.65
N ILE A 48 -23.79 8.49 3.87
CA ILE A 48 -23.66 7.11 4.29
C ILE A 48 -22.19 6.70 4.11
N VAL A 49 -21.61 6.12 5.14
CA VAL A 49 -20.23 5.67 5.15
C VAL A 49 -20.10 4.25 5.68
N LEU A 50 -19.07 3.55 5.21
CA LEU A 50 -18.68 2.25 5.73
C LEU A 50 -17.51 2.41 6.70
N ARG A 51 -17.62 1.78 7.88
CA ARG A 51 -16.57 1.70 8.89
C ARG A 51 -16.25 0.24 9.17
N VAL A 52 -14.97 -0.07 9.29
CA VAL A 52 -14.49 -1.41 9.62
C VAL A 52 -14.10 -1.46 11.08
N ARG A 53 -14.19 -2.64 11.70
CA ARG A 53 -13.69 -2.85 13.04
C ARG A 53 -12.23 -3.30 12.99
N ASP A 54 -11.34 -2.51 13.58
CA ASP A 54 -9.91 -2.79 13.67
C ASP A 54 -9.47 -2.90 15.14
N ALA A 55 -8.67 -3.92 15.46
CA ALA A 55 -8.21 -4.22 16.82
C ALA A 55 -9.33 -4.21 17.90
N GLY A 56 -10.57 -4.59 17.52
CA GLY A 56 -11.73 -4.62 18.42
C GLY A 56 -12.42 -3.26 18.64
N GLN A 57 -11.91 -2.19 18.04
CA GLN A 57 -12.49 -0.85 18.04
C GLN A 57 -12.96 -0.47 16.62
N TRP A 58 -13.85 0.50 16.52
CA TRP A 58 -14.30 1.00 15.23
C TRP A 58 -13.24 1.90 14.63
N SER A 59 -12.81 1.65 13.39
CA SER A 59 -11.77 2.41 12.68
C SER A 59 -12.10 3.89 12.69
N VAL A 60 -11.12 4.78 12.73
CA VAL A 60 -11.39 6.23 12.68
C VAL A 60 -11.57 6.73 11.24
N GLU A 61 -11.19 5.91 10.27
CA GLU A 61 -11.45 6.03 8.85
C GLU A 61 -12.86 5.58 8.54
N THR A 62 -13.45 6.28 7.58
CA THR A 62 -14.72 5.94 6.97
C THR A 62 -14.50 5.91 5.47
N ALA A 63 -14.94 4.83 4.84
CA ALA A 63 -15.03 4.80 3.39
C ALA A 63 -16.32 5.53 2.97
N PRO A 64 -16.23 6.51 2.05
CA PRO A 64 -17.44 7.06 1.44
C PRO A 64 -18.19 5.94 0.73
N THR A 65 -19.51 6.04 0.71
CA THR A 65 -20.35 5.15 -0.09
C THR A 65 -21.19 5.95 -1.04
N HIS A 66 -21.46 5.38 -2.20
CA HIS A 66 -22.31 5.99 -3.22
C HIS A 66 -23.46 5.05 -3.54
N GLU A 67 -24.67 5.58 -3.62
CA GLU A 67 -25.80 4.78 -4.07
C GLU A 67 -25.61 4.44 -5.55
N ALA A 68 -25.63 3.15 -5.85
CA ALA A 68 -25.52 2.63 -7.19
C ALA A 68 -26.80 1.93 -7.63
N GLU A 69 -26.96 1.79 -8.93
CA GLU A 69 -28.00 0.93 -9.48
C GLU A 69 -27.48 -0.52 -9.51
N LEU A 70 -28.31 -1.48 -9.07
CA LEU A 70 -27.96 -2.88 -9.22
C LEU A 70 -27.94 -3.23 -10.71
N GLU A 71 -26.77 -3.57 -11.25
CA GLU A 71 -26.66 -4.13 -12.59
C GLU A 71 -27.29 -5.53 -12.62
N THR A 72 -28.48 -5.62 -13.21
CA THR A 72 -29.17 -6.89 -13.43
C THR A 72 -28.92 -7.34 -14.87
N ASP A 73 -28.32 -8.52 -15.05
CA ASP A 73 -28.24 -9.18 -16.36
C ASP A 73 -29.64 -9.59 -16.84
N GLY A 74 -30.32 -8.73 -17.59
CA GLY A 74 -31.62 -9.01 -18.20
C GLY A 74 -32.62 -7.85 -18.16
N PRO A 75 -33.84 -8.03 -18.71
CA PRO A 75 -34.88 -7.01 -18.73
C PRO A 75 -35.57 -6.79 -17.36
N ASP A 76 -35.17 -7.53 -16.34
CA ASP A 76 -35.79 -7.52 -15.02
C ASP A 76 -35.23 -6.38 -14.17
N LYS A 77 -36.10 -5.49 -13.69
CA LYS A 77 -35.73 -4.45 -12.74
C LYS A 77 -35.26 -5.07 -11.43
N ALA A 78 -34.32 -4.42 -10.75
CA ALA A 78 -33.90 -4.77 -9.39
C ALA A 78 -35.13 -5.02 -8.49
N PRO A 79 -35.13 -6.08 -7.66
CA PRO A 79 -36.26 -6.37 -6.78
C PRO A 79 -36.63 -5.16 -5.92
N PRO A 80 -37.93 -4.90 -5.66
CA PRO A 80 -38.35 -3.79 -4.79
C PRO A 80 -37.69 -3.87 -3.41
N GLY A 81 -37.19 -2.74 -2.91
CA GLY A 81 -36.46 -2.68 -1.64
C GLY A 81 -34.99 -3.11 -1.72
N THR A 82 -34.45 -3.25 -2.94
CA THR A 82 -33.01 -3.37 -3.15
C THR A 82 -32.35 -2.00 -3.03
N CYS A 83 -31.22 -1.95 -2.34
CA CYS A 83 -30.30 -0.83 -2.37
C CYS A 83 -28.89 -1.38 -2.61
N VAL A 84 -28.09 -0.68 -3.41
CA VAL A 84 -26.66 -0.95 -3.58
C VAL A 84 -25.89 0.27 -3.11
N LEU A 85 -24.90 0.04 -2.27
CA LEU A 85 -23.87 1.01 -1.93
C LEU A 85 -22.55 0.55 -2.53
N ASP A 86 -21.99 1.36 -3.43
CA ASP A 86 -20.59 1.20 -3.84
C ASP A 86 -19.69 1.48 -2.64
N VAL A 87 -18.76 0.56 -2.40
CA VAL A 87 -17.76 0.65 -1.33
C VAL A 87 -16.37 0.36 -1.90
N PRO A 88 -15.28 0.80 -1.26
CA PRO A 88 -13.94 0.44 -1.71
C PRO A 88 -13.77 -1.08 -1.84
N GLY A 89 -13.42 -1.52 -3.05
CA GLY A 89 -13.23 -2.94 -3.37
C GLY A 89 -14.50 -3.74 -3.66
N GLY A 90 -15.68 -3.11 -3.81
CA GLY A 90 -16.88 -3.78 -4.31
C GLY A 90 -18.20 -3.10 -3.92
N GLU A 91 -19.20 -3.89 -3.54
CA GLU A 91 -20.57 -3.42 -3.31
C GLU A 91 -21.16 -3.98 -2.02
N LEU A 92 -21.95 -3.17 -1.32
CA LEU A 92 -22.80 -3.59 -0.21
C LEU A 92 -24.27 -3.51 -0.63
N ILE A 93 -24.94 -4.65 -0.67
CA ILE A 93 -26.25 -4.79 -1.27
C ILE A 93 -27.27 -5.21 -0.22
N LYS A 94 -28.34 -4.43 -0.09
CA LYS A 94 -29.59 -4.88 0.52
C LYS A 94 -30.39 -5.59 -0.57
N LEU A 95 -30.73 -6.85 -0.37
CA LEU A 95 -31.66 -7.58 -1.24
C LEU A 95 -32.68 -8.38 -0.42
N PRO A 96 -33.83 -8.75 -1.00
CA PRO A 96 -34.76 -9.67 -0.33
C PRO A 96 -34.09 -11.01 -0.02
N ILE A 97 -34.46 -11.63 1.11
CA ILE A 97 -34.04 -13.00 1.40
C ILE A 97 -34.56 -13.92 0.30
N GLY A 98 -33.69 -14.78 -0.22
CA GLY A 98 -33.96 -15.65 -1.36
C GLY A 98 -33.76 -14.98 -2.72
N ALA A 99 -33.45 -13.68 -2.80
CA ALA A 99 -33.13 -13.06 -4.08
C ALA A 99 -31.74 -13.54 -4.60
N PRO A 100 -31.60 -13.75 -5.92
CA PRO A 100 -30.36 -14.22 -6.51
C PRO A 100 -29.30 -13.12 -6.57
N TYR A 101 -28.03 -13.50 -6.49
CA TYR A 101 -26.87 -12.66 -6.78
C TYR A 101 -25.76 -13.50 -7.44
N GLN A 102 -24.91 -12.87 -8.26
CA GLN A 102 -23.84 -13.56 -8.98
C GLN A 102 -22.49 -13.45 -8.26
N VAL A 103 -21.72 -14.53 -8.29
CA VAL A 103 -20.33 -14.58 -7.81
C VAL A 103 -19.49 -15.37 -8.81
N THR A 104 -18.17 -15.21 -8.81
CA THR A 104 -17.28 -16.08 -9.57
C THR A 104 -17.28 -17.48 -8.94
N SER A 105 -17.43 -18.51 -9.78
CA SER A 105 -17.37 -19.91 -9.36
C SER A 105 -16.01 -20.22 -8.72
N ILE A 106 -15.98 -21.20 -7.82
CA ILE A 106 -14.75 -21.66 -7.14
C ILE A 106 -13.65 -22.09 -8.13
N ALA A 107 -14.04 -22.53 -9.35
CA ALA A 107 -13.11 -22.90 -10.42
C ALA A 107 -12.53 -21.69 -11.19
N GLY A 108 -12.96 -20.46 -10.89
CA GLY A 108 -12.42 -19.21 -11.42
C GLY A 108 -12.71 -18.92 -12.90
N LYS A 109 -13.56 -19.73 -13.56
CA LYS A 109 -13.77 -19.66 -15.02
C LYS A 109 -15.14 -19.14 -15.46
N ASN A 110 -16.16 -19.22 -14.61
CA ASN A 110 -17.55 -18.81 -14.89
C ASN A 110 -18.18 -18.13 -13.65
N PHE A 111 -19.33 -17.48 -13.82
CA PHE A 111 -20.19 -17.02 -12.72
C PHE A 111 -21.12 -18.14 -12.20
N GLU A 112 -21.47 -18.07 -10.92
CA GLU A 112 -22.41 -18.92 -10.20
C GLU A 112 -23.47 -18.03 -9.52
N THR A 113 -24.75 -18.42 -9.64
CA THR A 113 -25.84 -17.73 -8.95
C THR A 113 -26.01 -18.29 -7.53
N LYS A 114 -25.81 -17.44 -6.53
CA LYS A 114 -26.17 -17.70 -5.13
C LYS A 114 -27.47 -16.99 -4.79
N HIS A 115 -28.07 -17.34 -3.66
CA HIS A 115 -29.30 -16.72 -3.18
C HIS A 115 -29.10 -16.18 -1.77
N SER A 116 -29.56 -14.96 -1.51
CA SER A 116 -29.32 -14.33 -0.22
C SER A 116 -30.03 -15.05 0.91
N THR A 117 -29.33 -15.27 2.02
CA THR A 117 -29.91 -15.90 3.22
C THR A 117 -30.12 -14.91 4.35
N THR A 118 -29.37 -13.81 4.35
CA THR A 118 -29.40 -12.77 5.38
C THR A 118 -30.11 -11.49 4.91
N GLY A 119 -30.27 -11.32 3.60
CA GLY A 119 -30.82 -10.12 2.97
C GLY A 119 -29.84 -8.95 2.90
N VAL A 120 -28.57 -9.15 3.28
CA VAL A 120 -27.47 -8.19 3.12
C VAL A 120 -26.24 -8.94 2.63
N VAL A 121 -25.68 -8.53 1.50
CA VAL A 121 -24.54 -9.18 0.87
C VAL A 121 -23.45 -8.15 0.59
N MET A 122 -22.21 -8.48 0.89
CA MET A 122 -21.04 -7.76 0.41
C MET A 122 -20.44 -8.52 -0.75
N LEU A 123 -20.36 -7.87 -1.91
CA LEU A 123 -19.60 -8.36 -3.06
C LEU A 123 -18.22 -7.71 -3.03
N ALA A 124 -17.15 -8.51 -2.96
CA ALA A 124 -15.78 -8.07 -3.11
C ALA A 124 -15.31 -8.33 -4.54
N ILE A 125 -14.86 -7.28 -5.23
CA ILE A 125 -14.47 -7.31 -6.64
C ILE A 125 -12.95 -7.17 -6.72
N GLN A 126 -12.29 -8.16 -7.32
CA GLN A 126 -10.85 -8.17 -7.56
C GLN A 126 -10.57 -8.57 -9.02
N GLY A 127 -10.33 -7.57 -9.88
CA GLY A 127 -10.20 -7.78 -11.31
C GLY A 127 -11.49 -8.37 -11.90
N PHE A 128 -11.41 -9.60 -12.44
CA PHE A 128 -12.57 -10.33 -12.98
C PHE A 128 -13.25 -11.27 -11.95
N GLN A 129 -12.77 -11.28 -10.70
CA GLN A 129 -13.33 -12.13 -9.65
C GLN A 129 -14.30 -11.34 -8.76
N VAL A 130 -15.49 -11.88 -8.56
CA VAL A 130 -16.54 -11.35 -7.69
C VAL A 130 -16.82 -12.37 -6.60
N ASN A 131 -16.45 -12.07 -5.35
CA ASN A 131 -16.69 -12.92 -4.20
C ASN A 131 -17.83 -12.36 -3.36
N GLY A 132 -18.90 -13.12 -3.15
CA GLY A 132 -20.02 -12.72 -2.30
C GLY A 132 -19.93 -13.27 -0.88
N MET A 133 -20.14 -12.40 0.10
CA MET A 133 -20.21 -12.71 1.53
C MET A 133 -21.57 -12.27 2.08
N GLU A 134 -22.29 -13.19 2.72
CA GLU A 134 -23.51 -12.86 3.50
C GLU A 134 -23.14 -12.13 4.78
N LEU A 135 -23.87 -11.07 5.09
CA LEU A 135 -23.67 -10.27 6.29
C LEU A 135 -24.85 -10.41 7.23
N TYR A 136 -24.56 -10.80 8.46
CA TYR A 136 -25.56 -10.95 9.52
C TYR A 136 -25.72 -9.63 10.26
N PRO A 137 -26.93 -9.03 10.26
CA PRO A 137 -27.20 -7.87 11.10
C PRO A 137 -27.04 -8.26 12.57
N VAL A 138 -26.33 -7.45 13.34
CA VAL A 138 -26.12 -7.67 14.78
C VAL A 138 -26.49 -6.41 15.57
N ALA A 139 -26.73 -6.59 16.87
CA ALA A 139 -26.99 -5.47 17.75
C ALA A 139 -25.80 -4.49 17.75
N ARG A 140 -26.11 -3.19 17.76
CA ARG A 140 -25.09 -2.14 17.80
C ARG A 140 -24.11 -2.38 18.96
N SER A 141 -22.82 -2.44 18.66
CA SER A 141 -21.77 -2.73 19.65
C SER A 141 -20.74 -1.62 19.66
N GLY A 142 -20.59 -0.93 20.78
CA GLY A 142 -19.60 0.14 20.96
C GLY A 142 -19.92 1.43 20.18
N ASP A 143 -19.37 2.54 20.66
CA ASP A 143 -19.56 3.85 20.07
C ASP A 143 -18.68 4.04 18.84
N SER A 144 -19.21 4.75 17.84
CA SER A 144 -18.39 5.19 16.71
C SER A 144 -17.43 6.26 17.20
N PRO A 145 -16.21 6.35 16.64
CA PRO A 145 -15.33 7.47 16.91
C PRO A 145 -16.04 8.79 16.57
N PRO A 146 -15.79 9.86 17.33
CA PRO A 146 -16.33 11.17 16.99
C PRO A 146 -15.84 11.60 15.60
N GLU A 147 -16.63 12.43 14.91
CA GLU A 147 -16.20 13.01 13.64
C GLU A 147 -14.90 13.82 13.83
N PRO A 148 -13.97 13.78 12.85
CA PRO A 148 -12.79 14.61 12.90
C PRO A 148 -13.17 16.09 13.01
N VAL A 149 -12.65 16.76 14.04
CA VAL A 149 -12.83 18.19 14.26
C VAL A 149 -11.57 18.95 13.88
N LYS A 150 -11.73 20.19 13.45
CA LYS A 150 -10.59 21.03 13.08
C LYS A 150 -9.65 21.19 14.28
N ALA A 151 -8.37 20.99 14.04
CA ALA A 151 -7.32 21.15 15.03
C ALA A 151 -7.35 22.56 15.66
N VAL A 152 -7.17 22.60 16.97
CA VAL A 152 -7.05 23.86 17.72
C VAL A 152 -5.59 24.30 17.72
N ALA A 153 -5.35 25.59 17.49
CA ALA A 153 -4.01 26.17 17.48
C ALA A 153 -3.24 25.87 18.79
N GLY A 154 -1.99 25.42 18.67
CA GLY A 154 -1.14 24.97 19.78
C GLY A 154 -1.51 23.59 20.36
N ARG A 155 -2.45 22.88 19.73
CA ARG A 155 -2.85 21.50 20.04
C ARG A 155 -3.16 20.73 18.77
N GLU A 156 -2.43 20.99 17.69
CA GLU A 156 -2.69 20.45 16.37
C GLU A 156 -2.62 18.93 16.36
N ILE A 157 -1.59 18.36 17.01
CA ILE A 157 -1.39 16.92 17.05
C ILE A 157 -2.43 16.23 17.92
N ALA A 158 -2.72 16.78 19.10
CA ALA A 158 -3.74 16.21 19.98
C ALA A 158 -5.16 16.38 19.41
N GLY A 159 -5.40 17.48 18.70
CA GLY A 159 -6.68 17.82 18.08
C GLY A 159 -7.02 16.98 16.86
N ALA A 160 -6.02 16.52 16.10
CA ALA A 160 -6.20 15.65 14.94
C ALA A 160 -6.74 14.24 15.31
N GLY A 161 -6.57 13.82 16.56
CA GLY A 161 -7.00 12.51 17.04
C GLY A 161 -6.05 11.37 16.65
N PRO A 162 -6.44 10.11 16.89
CA PRO A 162 -5.62 8.96 16.53
C PRO A 162 -5.61 8.73 15.01
N CYS A 163 -4.53 8.12 14.54
CA CYS A 163 -4.35 7.68 13.15
C CYS A 163 -5.07 6.35 12.87
N PRO A 164 -5.15 5.95 11.59
CA PRO A 164 -5.59 4.62 11.21
C PRO A 164 -4.93 3.52 12.06
N GLY A 165 -5.73 2.55 12.49
CA GLY A 165 -5.32 1.50 13.44
C GLY A 165 -5.15 1.97 14.89
N HIS A 166 -5.81 3.07 15.28
CA HIS A 166 -5.77 3.66 16.62
C HIS A 166 -4.36 4.02 17.12
N ARG A 167 -3.45 4.28 16.18
CA ARG A 167 -2.07 4.66 16.51
C ARG A 167 -1.99 6.14 16.90
N PRO A 168 -0.98 6.54 17.69
CA PRO A 168 -0.66 7.95 17.82
C PRO A 168 -0.22 8.55 16.47
N PRO A 169 -0.42 9.86 16.25
CA PRO A 169 0.23 10.61 15.17
C PRO A 169 1.72 10.33 15.07
N ASP A 170 2.23 10.23 13.83
CA ASP A 170 3.64 9.97 13.58
C ASP A 170 4.49 11.23 13.90
N MET A 171 3.91 12.42 13.78
CA MET A 171 4.54 13.70 14.15
C MET A 171 4.17 14.15 15.58
N SER A 172 5.17 14.60 16.34
CA SER A 172 4.95 15.19 17.66
C SER A 172 4.56 16.67 17.57
N GLN A 173 3.98 17.23 18.65
CA GLN A 173 3.66 18.66 18.67
C GLN A 173 4.92 19.53 18.51
N ALA A 174 6.04 19.12 19.11
CA ALA A 174 7.30 19.83 18.97
C ALA A 174 7.83 19.81 17.52
N ASP A 175 7.66 18.69 16.82
CA ASP A 175 8.02 18.59 15.40
C ASP A 175 7.12 19.48 14.53
N PHE A 176 5.82 19.53 14.83
CA PHE A 176 4.87 20.41 14.16
C PHE A 176 5.22 21.88 14.38
N ASP A 177 5.49 22.28 15.62
CA ASP A 177 5.85 23.66 15.98
C ASP A 177 7.16 24.11 15.31
N ALA A 178 8.06 23.17 15.03
CA ALA A 178 9.32 23.41 14.33
C ALA A 178 9.17 23.51 12.79
N LEU A 179 7.98 23.25 12.25
CA LEU A 179 7.73 23.41 10.81
C LEU A 179 7.78 24.90 10.39
N PRO A 180 8.11 25.20 9.12
CA PRO A 180 8.01 26.55 8.58
C PRO A 180 6.57 27.08 8.59
N GLU A 181 6.42 28.40 8.71
CA GLU A 181 5.10 29.08 8.70
C GLU A 181 4.22 28.67 7.51
N ALA A 182 4.81 28.51 6.32
CA ALA A 182 4.07 28.07 5.13
C ALA A 182 3.40 26.69 5.30
N ALA A 183 3.98 25.79 6.11
CA ALA A 183 3.39 24.50 6.43
C ALA A 183 2.25 24.65 7.46
N HIS A 184 2.38 25.55 8.43
CA HIS A 184 1.29 25.88 9.37
C HIS A 184 0.09 26.47 8.64
N THR A 185 0.32 27.40 7.70
CA THR A 185 -0.75 27.97 6.86
C THR A 185 -1.43 26.88 6.03
N TYR A 186 -0.63 26.04 5.34
CA TYR A 186 -1.17 24.93 4.56
C TYR A 186 -2.01 23.99 5.42
N PHE A 187 -1.52 23.59 6.59
CA PHE A 187 -2.24 22.72 7.52
C PHE A 187 -3.55 23.35 8.03
N ALA A 188 -3.54 24.65 8.33
CA ALA A 188 -4.73 25.37 8.80
C ALA A 188 -5.84 25.46 7.73
N ASP A 189 -5.48 25.41 6.45
CA ASP A 189 -6.41 25.44 5.32
C ASP A 189 -7.02 24.06 5.01
N LEU A 190 -6.41 22.97 5.51
CA LEU A 190 -6.94 21.63 5.35
C LEU A 190 -8.25 21.42 6.14
N ASP A 191 -9.14 20.59 5.60
CA ASP A 191 -10.26 20.04 6.35
C ASP A 191 -9.76 19.07 7.45
N PRO A 192 -10.58 18.73 8.46
CA PRO A 192 -10.17 17.89 9.58
C PRO A 192 -9.64 16.50 9.19
N VAL A 193 -10.15 15.90 8.11
CA VAL A 193 -9.70 14.58 7.63
C VAL A 193 -8.29 14.71 7.06
N ARG A 194 -8.04 15.74 6.24
CA ARG A 194 -6.73 16.03 5.69
C ARG A 194 -5.72 16.51 6.73
N GLN A 195 -6.15 17.22 7.76
CA GLN A 195 -5.29 17.55 8.91
C GLN A 195 -4.81 16.27 9.62
N ARG A 196 -5.69 15.29 9.80
CA ARG A 196 -5.29 13.98 10.33
C ARG A 196 -4.32 13.26 9.39
N ALA A 197 -4.63 13.19 8.09
CA ALA A 197 -3.75 12.58 7.09
C ALA A 197 -2.33 13.19 7.08
N PHE A 198 -2.25 14.51 7.26
CA PHE A 198 -0.98 15.23 7.36
C PHE A 198 -0.15 14.78 8.56
N VAL A 199 -0.76 14.64 9.75
CA VAL A 199 -0.04 14.24 10.96
C VAL A 199 0.19 12.72 11.05
N CYS A 200 -0.58 11.94 10.28
CA CYS A 200 -0.51 10.47 10.21
C CYS A 200 0.34 9.94 9.05
N GLY A 201 1.04 10.81 8.32
CA GLY A 201 2.01 10.41 7.30
C GLY A 201 1.43 10.03 5.93
N GLN A 202 0.10 10.10 5.76
CA GLN A 202 -0.58 9.77 4.52
C GLN A 202 -0.34 10.84 3.44
N THR A 203 -0.22 12.11 3.85
CA THR A 203 0.13 13.20 2.94
C THR A 203 1.52 13.04 2.30
N LEU A 204 2.45 12.30 2.93
CA LEU A 204 3.74 12.00 2.29
C LEU A 204 3.56 11.16 1.03
N ASP A 205 2.62 10.21 1.05
CA ASP A 205 2.35 9.37 -0.10
C ASP A 205 1.67 10.15 -1.22
N GLU A 206 0.69 10.98 -0.89
CA GLU A 206 0.04 11.91 -1.85
C GLU A 206 1.08 12.81 -2.53
N ILE A 207 2.00 13.40 -1.75
CA ILE A 207 3.08 14.24 -2.28
C ILE A 207 3.92 13.45 -3.29
N VAL A 208 4.30 12.21 -2.97
CA VAL A 208 5.10 11.37 -3.89
C VAL A 208 4.30 10.99 -5.13
N GLY A 209 3.03 10.58 -4.98
CA GLY A 209 2.15 10.26 -6.10
C GLY A 209 2.00 11.42 -7.09
N ASP A 210 1.68 12.61 -6.58
CA ASP A 210 1.51 13.82 -7.40
C ASP A 210 2.80 14.18 -8.15
N GLY A 211 3.94 14.16 -7.45
CA GLY A 211 5.21 14.56 -8.06
C GLY A 211 5.82 13.52 -9.00
N LEU A 212 5.46 12.24 -8.88
CA LEU A 212 5.82 11.21 -9.87
C LEU A 212 5.00 11.34 -11.16
N MET A 213 3.82 11.93 -11.08
CA MET A 213 2.93 12.12 -12.24
C MET A 213 3.11 13.47 -12.94
N SER A 214 3.84 14.40 -12.31
CA SER A 214 4.16 15.68 -12.89
C SER A 214 5.35 15.62 -13.85
N ASN A 215 5.26 16.39 -14.93
CA ASN A 215 6.37 16.69 -15.84
C ASN A 215 6.93 18.12 -15.63
N ASP A 216 6.43 18.86 -14.62
CA ASP A 216 6.91 20.20 -14.29
C ASP A 216 8.02 20.13 -13.24
N ASP A 217 9.23 20.54 -13.62
CA ASP A 217 10.41 20.59 -12.75
C ASP A 217 10.15 21.37 -11.46
N LYS A 218 9.31 22.41 -11.49
CA LYS A 218 8.97 23.23 -10.33
C LYS A 218 8.06 22.49 -9.35
N GLU A 219 7.13 21.68 -9.88
CA GLU A 219 6.28 20.83 -9.05
C GLU A 219 7.09 19.71 -8.42
N ILE A 220 7.98 19.07 -9.19
CA ILE A 220 8.93 18.06 -8.70
C ILE A 220 9.83 18.66 -7.60
N ASP A 221 10.38 19.85 -7.79
CA ASP A 221 11.18 20.54 -6.76
C ASP A 221 10.38 20.88 -5.51
N THR A 222 9.10 21.23 -5.67
CA THR A 222 8.22 21.51 -4.55
C THR A 222 7.88 20.25 -3.78
N MET A 223 7.64 19.13 -4.48
CA MET A 223 7.50 17.80 -3.88
C MET A 223 8.73 17.47 -3.02
N TRP A 224 9.95 17.51 -3.59
CA TRP A 224 11.17 17.17 -2.85
C TRP A 224 11.41 18.04 -1.62
N ARG A 225 11.10 19.35 -1.70
CA ARG A 225 11.19 20.25 -0.54
C ARG A 225 10.18 19.90 0.55
N ARG A 226 8.93 19.63 0.18
CA ARG A 226 7.88 19.23 1.13
C ARG A 226 8.19 17.89 1.78
N LEU A 227 8.56 16.90 0.98
CA LEU A 227 8.99 15.58 1.44
C LEU A 227 10.13 15.71 2.46
N GLY A 228 11.21 16.42 2.10
CA GLY A 228 12.36 16.59 2.97
C GLY A 228 12.09 17.41 4.24
N MET A 229 11.06 18.27 4.24
CA MET A 229 10.59 18.96 5.44
C MET A 229 9.84 18.01 6.37
N LEU A 230 8.87 17.26 5.84
CA LEU A 230 8.03 16.35 6.63
C LEU A 230 8.83 15.18 7.20
N LEU A 231 9.74 14.58 6.42
CA LEU A 231 10.63 13.52 6.92
C LEU A 231 11.54 13.99 8.05
N ARG A 232 11.97 15.26 8.05
CA ARG A 232 12.73 15.85 9.16
C ARG A 232 11.89 16.13 10.39
N ALA A 233 10.57 16.29 10.22
CA ALA A 233 9.59 16.34 11.30
C ALA A 233 9.10 14.93 11.70
N HIS A 234 9.94 13.91 11.48
CA HIS A 234 9.74 12.51 11.85
C HIS A 234 8.50 11.83 11.26
N GLN A 235 7.91 12.39 10.20
CA GLN A 235 6.81 11.75 9.50
C GLN A 235 7.24 10.44 8.83
N VAL A 236 6.32 9.47 8.80
CA VAL A 236 6.51 8.16 8.19
C VAL A 236 5.58 8.05 6.98
N PRO A 237 6.09 7.79 5.76
CA PRO A 237 5.23 7.55 4.60
C PRO A 237 4.23 6.42 4.85
N ARG A 238 2.94 6.72 4.64
CA ARG A 238 1.84 5.79 4.87
C ARG A 238 0.86 5.80 3.70
N ASP A 239 0.29 4.64 3.39
CA ASP A 239 -0.73 4.54 2.35
C ASP A 239 -2.08 5.15 2.79
N GLU A 240 -3.06 5.17 1.90
CA GLU A 240 -4.41 5.68 2.18
C GLU A 240 -5.09 5.00 3.39
N LEU A 241 -4.68 3.76 3.73
CA LEU A 241 -5.17 3.00 4.86
C LEU A 241 -4.32 3.20 6.14
N GLY A 242 -3.29 4.05 6.09
CA GLY A 242 -2.38 4.32 7.19
C GLY A 242 -1.38 3.20 7.50
N ARG A 243 -1.21 2.25 6.57
CA ARG A 243 -0.18 1.21 6.68
C ARG A 243 1.17 1.82 6.29
N ASP A 244 2.24 1.31 6.90
CA ASP A 244 3.60 1.76 6.57
C ASP A 244 3.90 1.50 5.09
N ASP A 245 4.42 2.51 4.39
CA ASP A 245 4.66 2.44 2.95
C ASP A 245 6.07 2.92 2.55
N ARG A 246 6.99 2.91 3.52
CA ARG A 246 8.37 3.36 3.30
C ARG A 246 9.10 2.58 2.23
N TRP A 247 8.81 1.29 2.08
CA TRP A 247 9.43 0.45 1.05
C TRP A 247 9.11 0.94 -0.36
N ARG A 248 7.82 1.12 -0.67
CA ARG A 248 7.37 1.59 -1.98
C ARG A 248 7.86 3.01 -2.24
N VAL A 249 7.65 3.91 -1.29
CA VAL A 249 8.01 5.32 -1.44
C VAL A 249 9.51 5.48 -1.67
N ALA A 250 10.37 4.78 -0.91
CA ALA A 250 11.81 4.83 -1.13
C ALA A 250 12.19 4.31 -2.53
N GLY A 251 11.58 3.21 -2.99
CA GLY A 251 11.85 2.64 -4.32
C GLY A 251 11.46 3.58 -5.45
N GLN A 252 10.24 4.14 -5.39
CA GLN A 252 9.74 5.09 -6.40
C GLN A 252 10.60 6.37 -6.47
N LEU A 253 10.97 6.91 -5.31
CA LEU A 253 11.82 8.10 -5.23
C LEU A 253 13.23 7.83 -5.80
N LEU A 254 13.86 6.70 -5.50
CA LEU A 254 15.15 6.34 -6.11
C LEU A 254 15.05 6.19 -7.63
N ARG A 255 13.98 5.55 -8.11
CA ARG A 255 13.72 5.39 -9.54
C ARG A 255 13.63 6.75 -10.25
N GLN A 256 12.98 7.73 -9.62
CA GLN A 256 12.87 9.10 -10.16
C GLN A 256 14.22 9.85 -10.15
N ILE A 257 15.13 9.54 -9.23
CA ILE A 257 16.46 10.16 -9.13
C ILE A 257 17.50 9.50 -10.07
N ARG A 258 17.15 8.37 -10.73
CA ARG A 258 18.06 7.63 -11.59
C ARG A 258 18.59 8.55 -12.71
N PRO A 259 19.91 8.59 -12.96
CA PRO A 259 20.43 9.39 -14.04
C PRO A 259 20.10 8.76 -15.38
N ASP A 260 19.88 9.62 -16.37
CA ASP A 260 20.10 9.23 -17.75
C ASP A 260 21.56 8.79 -17.92
N ALA A 261 21.78 7.75 -18.73
CA ALA A 261 23.11 7.20 -18.95
C ALA A 261 24.08 8.31 -19.40
N GLY A 262 25.12 8.57 -18.57
CA GLY A 262 26.14 9.59 -18.85
C GLY A 262 25.90 10.98 -18.24
N ALA A 263 24.79 11.21 -17.52
CA ALA A 263 24.55 12.48 -16.84
C ALA A 263 25.47 12.65 -15.61
N GLN A 264 26.15 13.79 -15.51
CA GLN A 264 26.91 14.16 -14.31
C GLN A 264 25.97 14.35 -13.11
N ALA A 265 26.42 13.95 -11.93
CA ALA A 265 25.68 14.17 -10.70
C ALA A 265 25.55 15.68 -10.42
N SER A 266 24.31 16.20 -10.43
CA SER A 266 24.03 17.55 -9.97
C SER A 266 23.97 17.61 -8.43
N PRO A 267 24.28 18.75 -7.80
CA PRO A 267 24.12 18.92 -6.36
C PRO A 267 22.70 18.61 -5.86
N ASP A 268 21.67 18.96 -6.63
CA ASP A 268 20.28 18.68 -6.29
C ASP A 268 19.97 17.18 -6.34
N ARG A 269 20.52 16.47 -7.33
CA ARG A 269 20.40 15.01 -7.41
C ARG A 269 21.04 14.34 -6.20
N ALA A 270 22.24 14.75 -5.81
CA ALA A 270 22.91 14.23 -4.62
C ALA A 270 22.09 14.49 -3.34
N ARG A 271 21.50 15.69 -3.21
CA ARG A 271 20.63 16.04 -2.08
C ARG A 271 19.36 15.18 -2.02
N ARG A 272 18.70 14.95 -3.15
CA ARG A 272 17.49 14.09 -3.24
C ARG A 272 17.83 12.63 -2.92
N GLN A 273 18.96 12.14 -3.44
CA GLN A 273 19.44 10.79 -3.14
C GLN A 273 19.78 10.61 -1.65
N ALA A 274 20.46 11.58 -1.04
CA ALA A 274 20.74 11.57 0.40
C ALA A 274 19.45 11.52 1.23
N LEU A 275 18.41 12.26 0.83
CA LEU A 275 17.12 12.19 1.52
C LEU A 275 16.57 10.75 1.56
N VAL A 276 16.65 10.01 0.45
CA VAL A 276 16.17 8.62 0.43
C VAL A 276 17.10 7.68 1.20
N LEU A 277 18.40 7.73 0.91
CA LEU A 277 19.39 6.78 1.46
C LEU A 277 19.75 7.03 2.94
N ASP A 278 19.57 8.24 3.44
CA ASP A 278 19.91 8.61 4.82
C ASP A 278 18.67 8.80 5.71
N ALA A 279 17.52 9.21 5.17
CA ALA A 279 16.31 9.36 5.98
C ALA A 279 15.38 8.14 5.89
N LEU A 280 15.10 7.62 4.69
CA LEU A 280 14.12 6.55 4.50
C LEU A 280 14.72 5.16 4.69
N VAL A 281 15.77 4.81 3.94
CA VAL A 281 16.38 3.46 3.94
C VAL A 281 16.78 2.96 5.35
N PRO A 282 17.41 3.80 6.22
CA PRO A 282 17.79 3.34 7.55
C PRO A 282 16.60 3.10 8.49
N SER A 283 15.42 3.61 8.14
CA SER A 283 14.21 3.49 8.95
C SER A 283 13.26 2.38 8.49
N LEU A 284 13.52 1.71 7.35
CA LEU A 284 12.61 0.73 6.75
C LEU A 284 12.07 -0.29 7.76
N PRO A 285 10.74 -0.55 7.75
CA PRO A 285 10.11 -1.46 8.69
C PRO A 285 10.45 -2.93 8.41
N PRO A 286 10.26 -3.85 9.37
CA PRO A 286 10.45 -5.28 9.17
C PRO A 286 9.52 -5.86 8.09
N PRO A 287 9.80 -7.07 7.58
CA PRO A 287 9.13 -7.63 6.40
C PRO A 287 7.69 -8.06 6.67
N ASP A 288 7.29 -8.22 7.93
CA ASP A 288 5.89 -8.45 8.31
C ASP A 288 4.97 -7.29 7.87
N THR A 289 5.52 -6.09 7.71
CA THR A 289 4.81 -4.95 7.13
C THR A 289 4.58 -5.05 5.62
N LEU A 290 5.27 -5.96 4.92
CA LEU A 290 5.15 -6.20 3.47
C LEU A 290 4.10 -7.26 3.11
N ARG A 291 3.32 -7.75 4.08
CA ARG A 291 2.24 -8.70 3.85
C ARG A 291 1.14 -8.11 2.93
N ASP A 292 0.29 -9.01 2.45
CA ASP A 292 -0.85 -8.74 1.56
C ASP A 292 -0.43 -8.27 0.15
N GLY A 293 0.62 -8.89 -0.41
CA GLY A 293 1.04 -8.65 -1.80
C GLY A 293 1.96 -7.45 -1.99
N ARG A 294 2.56 -6.92 -0.92
CA ARG A 294 3.42 -5.73 -0.95
C ARG A 294 4.91 -6.07 -0.95
N GLU A 295 5.26 -7.35 -0.97
CA GLU A 295 6.63 -7.85 -0.96
C GLU A 295 7.46 -7.36 -2.16
N GLU A 296 6.79 -7.12 -3.28
CA GLU A 296 7.38 -6.53 -4.49
C GLU A 296 8.02 -5.15 -4.23
N HIS A 297 7.52 -4.38 -3.26
CA HIS A 297 8.08 -3.06 -2.94
C HIS A 297 9.50 -3.14 -2.37
N ALA A 298 9.81 -4.20 -1.62
CA ALA A 298 11.16 -4.42 -1.12
C ALA A 298 12.12 -4.85 -2.23
N SER A 299 11.65 -5.75 -3.10
CA SER A 299 12.37 -6.18 -4.30
C SER A 299 12.70 -5.00 -5.20
N ASP A 300 11.70 -4.15 -5.49
CA ASP A 300 11.85 -2.93 -6.28
C ASP A 300 12.87 -1.96 -5.68
N LEU A 301 12.79 -1.70 -4.38
CA LEU A 301 13.74 -0.81 -3.71
C LEU A 301 15.18 -1.32 -3.82
N ILE A 302 15.41 -2.61 -3.56
CA ILE A 302 16.76 -3.15 -3.62
C ILE A 302 17.28 -3.18 -5.06
N ALA A 303 16.42 -3.52 -6.02
CA ALA A 303 16.74 -3.43 -7.45
C ALA A 303 17.18 -2.02 -7.85
N GLU A 304 16.57 -0.97 -7.28
CA GLU A 304 17.01 0.41 -7.49
C GLU A 304 18.34 0.73 -6.81
N ILE A 305 18.55 0.25 -5.57
CA ILE A 305 19.80 0.48 -4.82
C ILE A 305 21.01 -0.14 -5.52
N VAL A 306 20.88 -1.37 -6.05
CA VAL A 306 22.02 -2.05 -6.71
C VAL A 306 22.47 -1.35 -8.00
N LYS A 307 21.58 -0.53 -8.60
CA LYS A 307 21.84 0.22 -9.84
C LYS A 307 22.46 1.60 -9.58
N LEU A 308 22.62 2.01 -8.32
CA LEU A 308 23.34 3.22 -7.94
C LEU A 308 24.84 3.09 -8.27
N PRO A 309 25.58 4.20 -8.35
CA PRO A 309 27.03 4.11 -8.44
C PRO A 309 27.61 3.37 -7.22
N GLU A 310 28.73 2.70 -7.43
CA GLU A 310 29.31 1.75 -6.48
C GLU A 310 29.41 2.26 -5.02
N PRO A 311 29.96 3.47 -4.74
CA PRO A 311 30.10 3.90 -3.35
C PRO A 311 28.75 4.12 -2.67
N GLU A 312 27.74 4.63 -3.36
CA GLU A 312 26.41 4.83 -2.79
C GLU A 312 25.63 3.52 -2.64
N ALA A 313 25.73 2.61 -3.61
CA ALA A 313 25.14 1.28 -3.53
C ALA A 313 25.69 0.50 -2.32
N LEU A 314 27.03 0.46 -2.17
CA LEU A 314 27.68 -0.23 -1.06
C LEU A 314 27.37 0.42 0.29
N ALA A 315 27.30 1.75 0.35
CA ALA A 315 26.91 2.45 1.58
C ALA A 315 25.48 2.11 1.99
N ALA A 316 24.52 2.15 1.06
CA ALA A 316 23.12 1.82 1.32
C ALA A 316 22.94 0.34 1.72
N LEU A 317 23.49 -0.58 0.93
CA LEU A 317 23.44 -2.01 1.22
C LEU A 317 24.15 -2.36 2.52
N GLY A 318 25.27 -1.71 2.83
CA GLY A 318 25.99 -1.89 4.10
C GLY A 318 25.13 -1.50 5.32
N LYS A 319 24.35 -0.42 5.25
CA LYS A 319 23.39 -0.07 6.31
C LYS A 319 22.30 -1.13 6.48
N LEU A 320 21.80 -1.68 5.37
CA LEU A 320 20.80 -2.76 5.39
C LEU A 320 21.39 -4.06 5.95
N GLN A 321 22.61 -4.41 5.54
CA GLN A 321 23.37 -5.55 6.05
C GLN A 321 23.59 -5.45 7.56
N ALA A 322 23.99 -4.27 8.06
CA ALA A 322 24.23 -4.05 9.49
C ALA A 322 22.97 -4.24 10.35
N ARG A 323 21.79 -4.01 9.76
CA ARG A 323 20.47 -4.25 10.40
C ARG A 323 19.94 -5.68 10.18
N GLY A 324 20.65 -6.51 9.43
CA GLY A 324 20.21 -7.86 9.04
C GLY A 324 19.10 -7.88 7.99
N VAL A 325 18.76 -6.74 7.40
CA VAL A 325 17.63 -6.58 6.46
C VAL A 325 17.80 -7.44 5.22
N LEU A 326 19.04 -7.56 4.71
CA LEU A 326 19.33 -8.37 3.53
C LEU A 326 19.05 -9.87 3.73
N ARG A 327 18.97 -10.34 5.00
CA ARG A 327 18.66 -11.74 5.35
C ARG A 327 17.19 -11.98 5.66
N TRP A 328 16.34 -10.95 5.61
CA TRP A 328 14.92 -11.10 5.86
C TRP A 328 14.27 -11.97 4.80
N GLN A 329 13.46 -12.93 5.26
CA GLN A 329 12.58 -13.70 4.40
C GLN A 329 11.36 -12.85 4.06
N LEU A 330 11.03 -12.77 2.77
CA LEU A 330 9.90 -11.96 2.31
C LEU A 330 8.57 -12.70 2.43
N HIS A 331 8.57 -14.03 2.42
CA HIS A 331 7.36 -14.83 2.64
C HIS A 331 7.60 -15.95 3.65
N ASP A 332 6.60 -16.20 4.50
CA ASP A 332 6.64 -17.25 5.53
C ASP A 332 6.82 -18.67 4.94
N ASN A 333 6.47 -18.86 3.66
CA ASN A 333 6.55 -20.15 2.96
C ASN A 333 7.65 -20.19 1.89
N ASN A 334 8.54 -19.19 1.84
CA ASN A 334 9.57 -19.10 0.82
C ASN A 334 10.97 -18.91 1.42
N PRO A 335 11.97 -19.74 1.05
CA PRO A 335 13.34 -19.57 1.52
C PRO A 335 14.06 -18.33 0.96
N TYR A 336 13.47 -17.58 0.03
CA TYR A 336 14.08 -16.37 -0.53
C TYR A 336 14.23 -15.26 0.51
N ARG A 337 15.46 -14.80 0.63
CA ARG A 337 15.87 -13.60 1.34
C ARG A 337 15.78 -12.39 0.41
N LEU A 338 15.73 -11.20 0.99
CA LEU A 338 15.77 -9.96 0.23
C LEU A 338 17.02 -9.86 -0.67
N ALA A 339 18.18 -10.34 -0.22
CA ALA A 339 19.40 -10.39 -1.04
C ALA A 339 19.24 -11.27 -2.29
N ASP A 340 18.47 -12.35 -2.21
CA ASP A 340 18.27 -13.31 -3.30
C ASP A 340 17.55 -12.66 -4.47
N VAL A 341 16.53 -11.84 -4.17
CA VAL A 341 15.72 -11.14 -5.19
C VAL A 341 16.54 -10.12 -5.98
N ALA A 342 17.63 -9.62 -5.39
CA ALA A 342 18.51 -8.64 -5.99
C ALA A 342 19.66 -9.23 -6.82
N LEU A 343 19.95 -10.53 -6.67
CA LEU A 343 21.06 -11.18 -7.38
C LEU A 343 20.93 -11.06 -8.90
N PRO A 344 19.76 -11.29 -9.54
CA PRO A 344 19.64 -11.17 -11.00
C PRO A 344 19.95 -9.75 -11.49
N ASP A 345 19.51 -8.71 -10.76
CA ASP A 345 19.84 -7.33 -11.10
C ASP A 345 21.32 -7.01 -10.92
N ALA A 346 21.96 -7.56 -9.88
CA ALA A 346 23.38 -7.35 -9.60
C ALA A 346 24.33 -8.05 -10.60
N LEU A 347 23.82 -9.04 -11.35
CA LEU A 347 24.55 -9.69 -12.44
C LEU A 347 24.55 -8.85 -13.73
N ASN A 348 23.64 -7.89 -13.87
CA ASN A 348 23.51 -7.08 -15.07
C ASN A 348 24.48 -5.88 -15.05
N PRO A 349 25.40 -5.75 -16.02
CA PRO A 349 26.15 -4.51 -16.21
C PRO A 349 25.19 -3.31 -16.44
N PRO A 350 25.50 -2.11 -15.94
CA PRO A 350 26.78 -1.67 -15.39
C PRO A 350 26.95 -1.85 -13.86
N VAL A 351 26.17 -2.72 -13.18
CA VAL A 351 26.30 -2.90 -11.72
C VAL A 351 27.71 -3.35 -11.34
N ALA A 352 28.29 -2.72 -10.31
CA ALA A 352 29.65 -3.00 -9.85
C ALA A 352 29.78 -4.42 -9.25
N ALA A 353 30.92 -5.08 -9.50
CA ALA A 353 31.15 -6.44 -9.02
C ALA A 353 31.15 -6.56 -7.48
N SER A 354 31.61 -5.51 -6.79
CA SER A 354 31.61 -5.45 -5.31
C SER A 354 30.20 -5.48 -4.72
N VAL A 355 29.21 -4.89 -5.40
CA VAL A 355 27.79 -4.94 -5.02
C VAL A 355 27.28 -6.37 -5.07
N PHE A 356 27.57 -7.09 -6.16
CA PHE A 356 27.25 -8.52 -6.28
C PHE A 356 27.92 -9.36 -5.18
N VAL A 357 29.21 -9.13 -4.91
CA VAL A 357 29.94 -9.85 -3.85
C VAL A 357 29.31 -9.63 -2.46
N LEU A 358 28.80 -8.44 -2.17
CA LEU A 358 28.09 -8.18 -0.92
C LEU A 358 26.79 -8.98 -0.85
N LEU A 359 25.97 -8.93 -1.91
CA LEU A 359 24.69 -9.64 -1.94
C LEU A 359 24.86 -11.16 -1.88
N ALA A 360 25.84 -11.72 -2.62
CA ALA A 360 26.13 -13.15 -2.62
C ALA A 360 26.51 -13.68 -1.23
N LYS A 361 27.13 -12.86 -0.37
CA LYS A 361 27.44 -13.24 1.03
C LYS A 361 26.20 -13.30 1.93
N GLU A 362 25.17 -12.54 1.60
CA GLU A 362 23.95 -12.41 2.39
C GLU A 362 22.82 -13.31 1.86
N ALA A 363 22.93 -13.71 0.59
CA ALA A 363 22.04 -14.61 -0.10
C ALA A 363 21.88 -15.97 0.61
N ASN A 364 20.76 -16.63 0.35
CA ASN A 364 20.57 -18.02 0.70
C ASN A 364 21.50 -18.89 -0.16
N PRO A 365 22.37 -19.72 0.43
CA PRO A 365 23.30 -20.56 -0.33
C PRO A 365 22.58 -21.45 -1.37
N ASP A 366 21.42 -21.99 -1.03
CA ASP A 366 20.67 -22.87 -1.95
C ASP A 366 20.20 -22.11 -3.19
N VAL A 367 19.87 -20.82 -3.04
CA VAL A 367 19.43 -19.96 -4.14
C VAL A 367 20.60 -19.47 -4.97
N LEU A 368 21.71 -19.08 -4.33
CA LEU A 368 22.94 -18.68 -5.02
C LEU A 368 23.49 -19.83 -5.87
N HIS A 369 23.38 -21.06 -5.37
CA HIS A 369 23.81 -22.29 -6.06
C HIS A 369 22.71 -22.91 -6.95
N ASP A 370 21.58 -22.24 -7.13
CA ASP A 370 20.54 -22.70 -8.05
C ASP A 370 21.06 -22.60 -9.50
N ASP A 371 20.95 -23.71 -10.23
CA ASP A 371 21.33 -23.78 -11.64
C ASP A 371 20.63 -22.71 -12.48
N ALA A 372 19.40 -22.32 -12.14
CA ALA A 372 18.62 -21.33 -12.88
C ALA A 372 19.30 -19.97 -12.98
N LEU A 373 20.05 -19.56 -11.95
CA LEU A 373 20.75 -18.28 -11.95
C LEU A 373 21.92 -18.30 -12.95
N LEU A 374 22.71 -19.37 -12.96
CA LEU A 374 23.82 -19.54 -13.90
C LEU A 374 23.32 -19.83 -15.32
N ASP A 375 22.29 -20.66 -15.47
CA ASP A 375 21.63 -20.96 -16.75
C ASP A 375 21.06 -19.70 -17.41
N GLY A 376 20.49 -18.79 -16.61
CA GLY A 376 20.02 -17.48 -17.06
C GLY A 376 21.12 -16.63 -17.69
N GLU A 377 22.30 -16.57 -17.07
CA GLU A 377 23.47 -15.84 -17.60
C GLU A 377 24.03 -16.49 -18.86
N VAL A 378 24.06 -17.83 -18.92
CA VAL A 378 24.47 -18.59 -20.12
C VAL A 378 23.51 -18.32 -21.28
N THR A 379 22.21 -18.43 -21.04
CA THR A 379 21.15 -18.19 -22.03
C THR A 379 21.19 -16.74 -22.54
N ALA A 380 21.41 -15.78 -21.64
CA ALA A 380 21.58 -14.37 -21.98
C ALA A 380 22.95 -14.05 -22.62
N ARG A 381 23.87 -15.02 -22.69
CA ARG A 381 25.25 -14.89 -23.22
C ARG A 381 26.07 -13.81 -22.51
N ARG A 382 25.88 -13.66 -21.20
CA ARG A 382 26.55 -12.65 -20.37
C ARG A 382 27.79 -13.22 -19.69
N VAL A 383 28.95 -13.03 -20.33
CA VAL A 383 30.26 -13.51 -19.85
C VAL A 383 30.59 -13.01 -18.44
N ASP A 384 30.37 -11.72 -18.18
CA ASP A 384 30.65 -11.11 -16.87
C ASP A 384 29.78 -11.70 -15.75
N GLY A 385 28.50 -11.97 -16.03
CA GLY A 385 27.58 -12.58 -15.08
C GLY A 385 27.98 -14.02 -14.73
N VAL A 386 28.33 -14.81 -15.74
CA VAL A 386 28.90 -16.16 -15.55
C VAL A 386 30.16 -16.10 -14.70
N GLN A 387 31.11 -15.20 -15.03
CA GLN A 387 32.35 -15.06 -14.28
C GLN A 387 32.10 -14.70 -12.80
N ARG A 388 31.18 -13.76 -12.53
CA ARG A 388 30.81 -13.37 -11.16
C ARG A 388 30.26 -14.54 -10.34
N LEU A 389 29.38 -15.35 -10.93
CA LEU A 389 28.80 -16.53 -10.26
C LEU A 389 29.87 -17.59 -9.98
N LEU A 390 30.76 -17.86 -10.94
CA LEU A 390 31.87 -18.79 -10.74
C LEU A 390 32.84 -18.30 -9.64
N ASP A 391 33.14 -17.01 -9.59
CA ASP A 391 33.99 -16.40 -8.55
C ASP A 391 33.33 -16.44 -7.16
N ALA A 392 31.99 -16.44 -7.10
CA ALA A 392 31.22 -16.69 -5.88
C ALA A 392 31.14 -18.18 -5.48
N GLY A 393 31.75 -19.07 -6.28
CA GLY A 393 31.80 -20.51 -6.00
C GLY A 393 30.63 -21.32 -6.53
N VAL A 394 29.79 -20.75 -7.40
CA VAL A 394 28.72 -21.48 -8.08
C VAL A 394 29.33 -22.51 -9.04
N LYS A 395 28.88 -23.75 -8.96
CA LYS A 395 29.38 -24.85 -9.78
C LYS A 395 28.40 -25.15 -10.91
N PRO A 396 28.83 -25.23 -12.17
CA PRO A 396 27.92 -25.56 -13.26
C PRO A 396 27.49 -27.02 -13.20
N SER A 397 26.21 -27.28 -13.38
CA SER A 397 25.71 -28.63 -13.64
C SER A 397 25.98 -29.09 -15.07
N ALA A 398 25.74 -30.38 -15.31
CA ALA A 398 25.85 -30.95 -16.65
C ALA A 398 24.87 -30.30 -17.65
N LYS A 399 23.70 -29.85 -17.17
CA LYS A 399 22.71 -29.14 -17.99
C LYS A 399 23.26 -27.80 -18.47
N VAL A 400 23.74 -26.96 -17.55
CA VAL A 400 24.33 -25.65 -17.85
C VAL A 400 25.51 -25.77 -18.83
N LEU A 401 26.35 -26.80 -18.68
CA LEU A 401 27.44 -27.07 -19.63
C LEU A 401 26.95 -27.43 -21.04
N ALA A 402 25.82 -28.13 -21.15
CA ALA A 402 25.20 -28.46 -22.43
C ALA A 402 24.58 -27.21 -23.08
N ASP A 403 23.89 -26.38 -22.29
CA ASP A 403 23.25 -25.14 -22.77
C ASP A 403 24.29 -24.09 -23.23
N ALA A 404 25.51 -24.14 -22.68
CA ALA A 404 26.63 -23.30 -23.11
C ALA A 404 27.35 -23.78 -24.38
N ALA A 405 26.97 -24.92 -24.98
CA ALA A 405 27.71 -25.55 -26.09
C ALA A 405 27.95 -24.61 -27.28
N ASP A 406 26.98 -23.75 -27.58
CA ASP A 406 27.02 -22.80 -28.71
C ASP A 406 27.71 -21.47 -28.38
N THR A 407 28.24 -21.30 -27.15
CA THR A 407 28.96 -20.09 -26.72
C THR A 407 30.36 -20.46 -26.23
N PRO A 408 31.36 -20.56 -27.15
CA PRO A 408 32.69 -21.12 -26.84
C PRO A 408 33.42 -20.44 -25.68
N GLU A 409 33.25 -19.12 -25.53
CA GLU A 409 33.86 -18.35 -24.45
C GLU A 409 33.28 -18.73 -23.08
N ILE A 410 31.95 -18.76 -22.95
CA ILE A 410 31.26 -19.18 -21.72
C ILE A 410 31.58 -20.63 -21.40
N LEU A 411 31.51 -21.53 -22.40
CA LEU A 411 31.84 -22.94 -22.20
C LEU A 411 33.27 -23.14 -21.67
N ARG A 412 34.22 -22.33 -22.14
CA ARG A 412 35.61 -22.34 -21.64
C ARG A 412 35.69 -21.90 -20.18
N LEU A 413 34.97 -20.86 -19.78
CA LEU A 413 34.91 -20.42 -18.38
C LEU A 413 34.33 -21.48 -17.46
N LEU A 414 33.18 -22.05 -17.85
CA LEU A 414 32.51 -23.10 -17.09
C LEU A 414 33.41 -24.34 -16.90
N LYS A 415 34.07 -24.82 -17.97
CA LYS A 415 35.01 -25.95 -17.89
C LYS A 415 36.25 -25.65 -17.06
N ALA A 416 36.74 -24.41 -17.06
CA ALA A 416 37.87 -24.02 -16.24
C ALA A 416 37.54 -24.03 -14.73
N SER A 417 36.27 -23.78 -14.38
CA SER A 417 35.81 -23.80 -12.99
C SER A 417 35.64 -25.21 -12.42
N THR A 418 35.31 -26.22 -13.24
CA THR A 418 35.13 -27.61 -12.80
C THR A 418 36.44 -28.36 -12.60
N ALA A 419 37.56 -27.80 -13.08
CA ALA A 419 38.90 -28.35 -12.92
C ALA A 419 39.62 -27.88 -11.64
N ARG A 420 38.99 -26.98 -10.86
CA ARG A 420 39.45 -26.47 -9.56
C ARG A 420 38.63 -27.11 -8.44
#